data_AF-A0A7W2R331-F1
#
_entry.id   AF-A0A7W2R331-F1
#
_cell.length_a   1.000
_cell.length_b   1.000
_cell.length_c   1.000
_cell.angle_alpha   90.00
_cell.angle_beta   90.00
_cell.angle_gamma   90.00
#
_symmetry.space_group_name_H-M   'P 1'
#
loop_
_entity.id
_entity.type
_entity.pdbx_description
1 polymer ?
#
loop_
_entity_poly.entity_id
_entity_poly.type
_entity_poly.pdbx_seq_one_letter_code
_entity_poly.pdbx_strand_id
1 'polypeptide(L)'
;MLEKFKKYLIDQGYSELTPSGNPSTVYDYIKRIERICERENITIKDLGLNIRFYVEKYGPYGKEAEFGKRSHSAFINALRRFEDFIQIN
;
A
#
# COMPACT_ATOMS: atom_id res chain seq x y z
N MET A 1 -0.85 -3.05 12.71
CA MET A 1 0.01 -2.41 11.69
C MET A 1 -0.83 -1.67 10.65
N LEU A 2 -1.86 -2.31 10.08
CA LEU A 2 -2.82 -1.64 9.17
C LEU A 2 -3.49 -0.42 9.80
N GLU A 3 -4.01 -0.49 11.03
CA GLU A 3 -4.62 0.67 11.69
C GLU A 3 -3.65 1.85 11.87
N LYS A 4 -2.37 1.57 12.16
CA LYS A 4 -1.34 2.62 12.24
C LYS A 4 -1.05 3.22 10.88
N PHE A 5 -0.98 2.39 9.84
CA PHE A 5 -0.83 2.86 8.47
C PHE A 5 -2.04 3.67 8.00
N LYS A 6 -3.25 3.25 8.34
CA LYS A 6 -4.50 3.98 8.10
C LYS A 6 -4.42 5.38 8.69
N LYS A 7 -4.06 5.48 9.97
CA LYS A 7 -3.85 6.76 10.66
C LYS A 7 -2.80 7.61 9.96
N TYR A 8 -1.65 7.02 9.61
CA TYR A 8 -0.61 7.72 8.85
C TYR A 8 -1.13 8.30 7.52
N LEU A 9 -1.91 7.54 6.74
CA LEU A 9 -2.46 8.05 5.48
C LEU A 9 -3.40 9.25 5.72
N ILE A 10 -4.21 9.21 6.77
CA ILE A 10 -5.07 10.35 7.15
C ILE A 10 -4.21 11.55 7.54
N ASP A 11 -3.16 11.35 8.32
CA ASP A 11 -2.23 12.40 8.74
C ASP A 11 -1.45 13.00 7.55
N GLN A 12 -1.26 12.23 6.47
CA GLN A 12 -0.72 12.70 5.18
C GLN A 12 -1.75 13.41 4.29
N GLY A 13 -3.00 13.57 4.75
CA GLY A 13 -4.06 14.29 4.03
C GLY A 13 -4.85 13.43 3.03
N TYR A 14 -4.67 12.10 3.02
CA TYR A 14 -5.52 11.23 2.20
C TYR A 14 -6.92 11.14 2.78
N SER A 15 -7.93 11.18 1.92
CA SER A 15 -9.32 11.10 2.34
C SER A 15 -9.76 9.66 2.62
N GLU A 16 -10.52 9.45 3.69
CA GLU A 16 -11.21 8.18 3.95
C GLU A 16 -12.43 8.00 3.06
N LEU A 17 -13.17 9.10 2.83
CA LEU A 17 -14.37 9.15 2.02
C LEU A 17 -14.25 10.22 0.93
N THR A 18 -14.95 10.00 -0.16
CA THR A 18 -15.20 11.00 -1.20
C THR A 18 -16.29 11.98 -0.72
N PRO A 19 -16.47 13.15 -1.36
CA PRO A 19 -17.55 14.08 -1.01
C PRO A 19 -18.96 13.44 -1.02
N SER A 20 -19.16 12.40 -1.83
CA SER A 20 -20.43 11.65 -1.91
C SER A 20 -20.54 10.50 -0.88
N GLY A 21 -19.59 10.37 0.05
CA GLY A 21 -19.61 9.37 1.13
C GLY A 21 -19.08 7.98 0.74
N ASN A 22 -18.54 7.79 -0.46
CA ASN A 22 -17.95 6.51 -0.87
C ASN A 22 -16.51 6.36 -0.37
N PRO A 23 -16.00 5.15 -0.11
CA PRO A 23 -14.60 4.93 0.27
C PRO A 23 -13.62 5.55 -0.73
N SER A 24 -12.56 6.18 -0.21
CA SER A 24 -11.56 6.91 -0.98
C SER A 24 -10.15 6.32 -0.76
N THR A 25 -9.10 7.13 -0.94
CA THR A 25 -7.71 6.69 -1.03
C THR A 25 -7.21 5.93 0.18
N VAL A 26 -7.57 6.33 1.41
CA VAL A 26 -7.15 5.60 2.62
C VAL A 26 -7.64 4.16 2.58
N TYR A 27 -8.92 3.97 2.22
CA TYR A 27 -9.52 2.64 2.14
C TYR A 27 -8.95 1.82 0.99
N ASP A 28 -8.75 2.44 -0.19
CA ASP A 28 -8.15 1.75 -1.33
C ASP A 28 -6.74 1.24 -0.99
N TYR A 29 -5.87 2.08 -0.44
CA TYR A 29 -4.49 1.69 -0.15
C TYR A 29 -4.39 0.59 0.91
N ILE A 30 -5.25 0.61 1.94
CA ILE A 30 -5.34 -0.47 2.92
C ILE A 30 -5.65 -1.80 2.22
N LYS A 31 -6.68 -1.82 1.36
CA LYS A 31 -7.04 -3.02 0.60
C LYS A 31 -5.96 -3.50 -0.35
N ARG A 32 -5.20 -2.59 -0.97
CA ARG A 32 -4.07 -2.98 -1.85
C ARG A 32 -2.96 -3.66 -1.07
N ILE A 33 -2.64 -3.17 0.13
CA ILE A 33 -1.64 -3.78 1.01
C ILE A 33 -2.09 -5.17 1.47
N GLU A 34 -3.34 -5.31 1.91
CA GLU A 34 -3.92 -6.62 2.26
C GLU A 34 -3.83 -7.60 1.08
N ARG A 35 -4.22 -7.15 -0.13
CA ARG A 35 -4.18 -7.97 -1.33
C ARG A 35 -2.78 -8.42 -1.72
N ILE A 36 -1.76 -7.59 -1.48
CA ILE A 36 -0.36 -7.97 -1.71
C ILE A 36 0.06 -9.02 -0.67
N CYS A 37 -0.30 -8.84 0.60
CA CYS A 37 -0.02 -9.82 1.64
C CYS A 37 -0.64 -11.19 1.31
N GLU A 38 -1.90 -11.21 0.86
CA GLU A 38 -2.59 -12.40 0.38
C GLU A 38 -1.86 -13.06 -0.81
N ARG A 39 -1.50 -12.26 -1.83
CA ARG A 39 -0.84 -12.76 -3.05
C ARG A 39 0.53 -13.37 -2.77
N GLU A 40 1.26 -12.79 -1.84
CA GLU A 40 2.60 -13.23 -1.44
C GLU A 40 2.57 -14.33 -0.38
N ASN A 41 1.39 -14.60 0.19
CA ASN A 41 1.19 -15.50 1.33
C ASN A 41 2.09 -15.11 2.53
N ILE A 42 2.07 -13.83 2.90
CA ILE A 42 2.85 -13.26 3.99
C ILE A 42 1.98 -12.47 4.94
N THR A 43 2.46 -12.21 6.16
CA THR A 43 1.79 -11.26 7.05
C THR A 43 2.17 -9.82 6.70
N ILE A 44 1.38 -8.85 7.16
CA ILE A 44 1.76 -7.44 7.04
C ILE A 44 3.08 -7.10 7.76
N LYS A 45 3.41 -7.83 8.83
CA LYS A 45 4.69 -7.64 9.54
C LYS A 45 5.85 -8.06 8.65
N ASP A 46 5.72 -9.18 7.95
CA ASP A 46 6.72 -9.66 6.99
C ASP A 46 6.88 -8.69 5.81
N LEU A 47 5.76 -8.15 5.31
CA LEU A 47 5.76 -7.09 4.30
C LEU A 47 6.54 -5.86 4.78
N GLY A 48 6.27 -5.39 6.01
CA GLY A 48 6.96 -4.23 6.60
C GLY A 48 8.46 -4.45 6.77
N LEU A 49 8.87 -5.62 7.29
CA LEU A 49 10.28 -5.97 7.46
C LEU A 49 11.07 -6.03 6.15
N ASN A 50 10.39 -6.30 5.03
CA ASN A 50 10.99 -6.48 3.71
C ASN A 50 10.47 -5.46 2.69
N ILE A 51 10.00 -4.29 3.13
CA ILE A 51 9.21 -3.40 2.28
C ILE A 51 9.96 -2.95 1.01
N ARG A 52 11.26 -2.68 1.10
CA ARG A 52 12.11 -2.32 -0.05
C ARG A 52 12.08 -3.39 -1.14
N PHE A 53 12.22 -4.66 -0.75
CA PHE A 53 12.13 -5.78 -1.70
C PHE A 53 10.80 -5.81 -2.42
N TYR A 54 9.68 -5.58 -1.72
CA TYR A 54 8.36 -5.58 -2.34
C TYR A 54 8.11 -4.34 -3.21
N VAL A 55 8.60 -3.17 -2.82
CA VAL A 55 8.57 -1.96 -3.67
C VAL A 55 9.35 -2.18 -4.97
N GLU A 56 10.52 -2.81 -4.91
CA GLU A 56 11.30 -3.16 -6.10
C GLU A 56 10.59 -4.23 -6.94
N LYS A 57 10.09 -5.31 -6.31
CA LYS A 57 9.39 -6.42 -6.97
C LYS A 57 8.16 -5.99 -7.75
N TYR A 58 7.36 -5.07 -7.21
CA TYR A 58 6.16 -4.52 -7.85
C TYR A 58 6.41 -3.21 -8.61
N GLY A 59 7.63 -2.68 -8.52
CA GLY A 59 8.06 -1.46 -9.20
C GLY A 59 8.15 -1.64 -10.72
N PRO A 60 8.42 -0.56 -11.49
CA PRO A 60 8.37 -0.57 -12.95
C PRO A 60 9.26 -1.62 -13.64
N TYR A 61 10.35 -2.02 -12.98
CA TYR A 61 11.33 -2.99 -13.49
C TYR A 61 11.32 -4.33 -12.74
N GLY A 62 10.38 -4.49 -11.80
CA GLY A 62 10.29 -5.70 -10.99
C GLY A 62 9.55 -6.83 -11.69
N LYS A 63 9.72 -8.06 -11.19
CA LYS A 63 9.07 -9.25 -11.73
C LYS A 63 7.53 -9.22 -11.65
N GLU A 64 6.96 -8.40 -10.77
CA GLU A 64 5.51 -8.17 -10.64
C GLU A 64 5.08 -6.79 -11.15
N ALA A 65 5.91 -6.12 -11.97
CA ALA A 65 5.61 -4.77 -12.49
C ALA A 65 4.23 -4.67 -13.16
N GLU A 66 3.82 -5.71 -13.90
CA GLU A 66 2.52 -5.76 -14.55
C GLU A 66 1.35 -5.77 -13.55
N PHE A 67 1.53 -6.42 -12.40
CA PHE A 67 0.55 -6.37 -11.33
C PHE A 67 0.59 -5.02 -10.60
N GLY A 68 1.80 -4.53 -10.30
CA GLY A 68 2.02 -3.24 -9.64
C GLY A 68 1.39 -2.05 -10.37
N LYS A 69 1.41 -2.06 -11.71
CA LYS A 69 0.81 -1.00 -12.56
C LYS A 69 -0.72 -1.05 -12.68
N ARG A 70 -1.39 -2.10 -12.16
CA ARG A 70 -2.86 -2.24 -12.26
C ARG A 70 -3.57 -1.09 -11.55
N SER A 71 -4.77 -0.77 -12.05
CA SER A 71 -5.61 0.30 -11.52
C SER A 71 -4.86 1.64 -11.41
N HIS A 72 -4.22 2.07 -12.49
CA HIS A 72 -3.43 3.31 -12.54
C HIS A 72 -2.28 3.32 -11.50
N SER A 73 -1.54 2.21 -11.42
CA SER A 73 -0.42 2.06 -10.47
C SER A 73 -0.82 2.11 -8.98
N ALA A 74 -2.09 1.88 -8.64
CA ALA A 74 -2.56 1.95 -7.25
C ALA A 74 -1.82 0.98 -6.32
N PHE A 75 -1.46 -0.22 -6.79
CA PHE A 75 -0.73 -1.20 -5.96
C PHE A 75 0.68 -0.75 -5.61
N ILE A 76 1.47 -0.32 -6.60
CA ILE A 76 2.82 0.19 -6.33
C ILE A 76 2.79 1.51 -5.55
N ASN A 77 1.79 2.37 -5.78
CA ASN A 77 1.63 3.60 -5.00
C ASN A 77 1.29 3.31 -3.53
N ALA A 78 0.43 2.32 -3.26
CA ALA A 78 0.14 1.87 -1.91
C ALA A 78 1.40 1.32 -1.21
N LEU A 79 2.20 0.49 -1.90
CA LEU A 79 3.47 -0.01 -1.37
C LEU A 79 4.46 1.12 -1.04
N ARG A 80 4.61 2.11 -1.91
CA ARG A 80 5.48 3.28 -1.65
C ARG A 80 5.00 4.09 -0.46
N ARG A 81 3.69 4.28 -0.28
CA ARG A 81 3.18 4.94 0.93
C ARG A 81 3.40 4.11 2.19
N PHE A 82 3.29 2.78 2.08
CA PHE A 82 3.59 1.88 3.18
C PHE A 82 5.08 1.88 3.51
N GLU A 83 5.96 1.99 2.51
CA GLU A 83 7.39 2.20 2.71
C GLU A 83 7.69 3.47 3.50
N ASP A 84 7.14 4.61 3.08
CA ASP A 84 7.32 5.87 3.80
C ASP A 84 6.86 5.74 5.27
N PHE A 85 5.71 5.09 5.50
CA PHE A 85 5.20 4.80 6.84
C PHE A 85 6.17 3.98 7.69
N ILE A 86 6.81 2.95 7.12
CA ILE A 86 7.79 2.11 7.81
C ILE A 86 9.10 2.86 8.06
N GLN A 87 9.48 3.82 7.22
CA GLN A 87 10.73 4.56 7.40
C GLN A 87 10.66 5.63 8.50
N ILE A 88 9.46 6.10 8.84
CA ILE A 88 9.26 7.13 9.88
C ILE A 88 8.83 6.57 11.25
N ASN A 89 8.59 5.25 11.37
CA ASN A 89 8.11 4.59 12.58
C ASN A 89 8.97 3.37 12.96
#